data_AF-A0A428XB11-F1
#
_entry.id   AF-A0A428XB11-F1
#
_cell.length_a   1.000
_cell.length_b   1.000
_cell.length_c   1.000
_cell.angle_alpha   90.00
_cell.angle_beta   90.00
_cell.angle_gamma   90.00
#
_symmetry.space_group_name_H-M   'P 1'
#
loop_
_entity.id
_entity.type
_entity.pdbx_description
1 polymer ?
#
loop_
_entity_poly.entity_id
_entity_poly.type
_entity_poly.pdbx_seq_one_letter_code
_entity_poly.pdbx_strand_id
1 'polypeptide(L)'
;MREIRAFDPERQGRWSFSSQQATLRRPDRAFQAFFRRVKTGGTPGYPRFKGVGHFDTVTFPKDGDGCRWDSAPHDAQTRARLQGVGHVRVHRHRSVRGRVKTVGVKREGRRWYVILA
;
A
#
# COMPACT_ATOMS: atom_id res chain seq x y z
N MET A 1 11.99 10.49 11.37
CA MET A 1 11.22 9.21 11.27
C MET A 1 12.05 7.95 11.53
N ARG A 2 13.38 7.93 11.33
CA ARG A 2 14.21 6.75 11.70
C ARG A 2 14.19 6.49 13.21
N GLU A 3 14.29 7.55 14.02
CA GLU A 3 14.26 7.48 15.49
C GLU A 3 12.98 6.85 16.05
N ILE A 4 11.80 7.28 15.57
CA ILE A 4 10.50 6.71 15.98
C ILE A 4 10.44 5.20 15.69
N ARG A 5 11.00 4.77 14.56
CA ARG A 5 11.02 3.36 14.15
C ARG A 5 12.01 2.51 14.95
N ALA A 6 13.13 3.11 15.36
CA ALA A 6 14.09 2.46 16.25
C ALA A 6 13.54 2.35 17.68
N PHE A 7 12.79 3.36 18.13
CA PHE A 7 12.13 3.39 19.44
C PHE A 7 10.99 2.37 19.56
N ASP A 8 10.21 2.16 18.49
CA ASP A 8 9.08 1.22 18.47
C ASP A 8 9.28 0.15 17.37
N PRO A 9 10.20 -0.80 17.57
CA PRO A 9 10.55 -1.80 16.56
C PRO A 9 9.42 -2.78 16.28
N GLU A 10 8.57 -3.07 17.27
CA GLU A 10 7.50 -4.06 17.14
C GLU A 10 6.26 -3.52 16.41
N ARG A 11 5.98 -2.21 16.52
CA ARG A 11 4.86 -1.59 15.80
C ARG A 11 5.38 -0.81 14.61
N GLN A 12 5.90 0.39 14.81
CA GLN A 12 6.25 1.28 13.69
C GLN A 12 7.43 0.75 12.87
N GLY A 13 8.45 0.20 13.53
CA GLY A 13 9.64 -0.35 12.89
C GLY A 13 9.39 -1.65 12.12
N ARG A 14 8.43 -2.45 12.56
CA ARG A 14 8.07 -3.74 11.96
C ARG A 14 7.56 -3.61 10.53
N TRP A 15 6.75 -2.59 10.27
CA TRP A 15 6.06 -2.41 8.98
C TRP A 15 6.84 -1.51 8.02
N SER A 16 6.55 -1.65 6.72
CA SER A 16 7.13 -0.78 5.69
C SER A 16 6.77 0.69 5.92
N PHE A 17 7.80 1.52 6.05
CA PHE A 17 7.67 2.97 6.14
C PHE A 17 6.92 3.55 4.94
N SER A 18 7.29 3.14 3.72
CA SER A 18 6.70 3.69 2.50
C SER A 18 5.22 3.32 2.35
N SER A 19 4.82 2.14 2.85
CA SER A 19 3.41 1.76 2.93
C SER A 19 2.64 2.57 3.98
N GLN A 20 3.23 2.82 5.14
CA GLN A 20 2.64 3.69 6.17
C GLN A 20 2.44 5.12 5.62
N GLN A 21 3.45 5.68 4.96
CA GLN A 21 3.34 6.98 4.30
C GLN A 21 2.27 6.98 3.20
N ALA A 22 2.20 5.93 2.37
CA ALA A 22 1.19 5.82 1.31
C ALA A 22 -0.23 5.88 1.86
N THR A 23 -0.45 5.32 3.06
CA THR A 23 -1.73 5.39 3.76
C THR A 23 -2.07 6.83 4.15
N LEU A 24 -1.11 7.57 4.74
CA LEU A 24 -1.29 8.97 5.15
C LEU A 24 -1.41 9.94 3.97
N ARG A 25 -0.85 9.62 2.80
CA ARG A 25 -1.03 10.42 1.58
C ARG A 25 -2.47 10.45 1.07
N ARG A 26 -3.31 9.48 1.43
CA ARG A 26 -4.73 9.45 1.01
C ARG A 26 -5.54 10.60 1.61
N PRO A 27 -5.58 10.81 2.95
CA PRO A 27 -6.25 11.95 3.52
C PRO A 27 -5.60 13.28 3.10
N ASP A 28 -4.26 13.35 3.04
CA ASP A 28 -3.55 14.56 2.57
C ASP A 28 -4.01 15.01 1.18
N ARG A 29 -4.06 14.11 0.20
CA ARG A 29 -4.58 14.41 -1.14
C ARG A 29 -6.04 14.87 -1.13
N ALA A 30 -6.86 14.31 -0.26
CA ALA A 30 -8.26 14.71 -0.14
C ALA A 30 -8.36 16.17 0.37
N PHE A 31 -7.56 16.55 1.37
CA PHE A 31 -7.48 17.93 1.86
C PHE A 31 -6.88 18.88 0.82
N GLN A 32 -5.82 18.49 0.11
CA GLN A 32 -5.26 19.29 -0.98
C GLN A 32 -6.32 19.60 -2.05
N ALA A 33 -7.11 18.59 -2.45
CA ALA A 33 -8.19 18.77 -3.40
C ALA A 33 -9.32 19.67 -2.84
N PHE A 34 -9.65 19.54 -1.55
CA PHE A 34 -10.60 20.41 -0.86
C PHE A 34 -10.16 21.87 -0.90
N PHE A 35 -8.96 22.18 -0.40
CA PHE A 35 -8.46 23.55 -0.36
C PHE A 35 -8.24 24.14 -1.76
N ARG A 36 -7.86 23.32 -2.75
CA ARG A 36 -7.80 23.76 -4.14
C ARG A 36 -9.16 24.26 -4.64
N ARG A 37 -10.25 23.53 -4.36
CA ARG A 37 -11.62 23.94 -4.77
C ARG A 37 -12.09 25.20 -4.07
N VAL A 38 -11.77 25.35 -2.77
CA VAL A 38 -12.03 26.58 -2.01
C VAL A 38 -11.38 27.78 -2.69
N LYS A 39 -10.08 27.66 -3.04
CA LYS A 39 -9.32 28.74 -3.68
C LYS A 39 -9.85 29.12 -5.06
N THR A 40 -10.38 28.16 -5.82
CA THR A 40 -10.93 28.41 -7.17
C THR A 40 -12.41 28.83 -7.16
N GLY A 41 -13.03 29.06 -6.00
CA GLY A 41 -14.45 29.43 -5.90
C GLY A 41 -15.43 28.33 -6.30
N GLY A 42 -14.98 27.06 -6.37
CA GLY A 42 -15.86 25.92 -6.65
C GLY A 42 -16.67 25.52 -5.42
N THR A 43 -17.52 24.49 -5.55
CA THR A 43 -18.21 23.87 -4.40
C THR A 43 -17.34 22.74 -3.81
N PRO A 44 -16.68 22.91 -2.66
CA PRO A 44 -15.85 21.88 -2.06
C PRO A 44 -16.70 20.91 -1.22
N GLY A 45 -16.50 19.60 -1.40
CA GLY A 45 -16.95 18.61 -0.42
C GLY A 45 -15.88 18.38 0.65
N TYR A 46 -16.23 18.47 1.93
CA TYR A 46 -15.28 18.23 3.02
C TYR A 46 -14.78 16.78 3.02
N PRO A 47 -13.46 16.52 3.13
CA PRO A 47 -12.91 15.18 3.19
C PRO A 47 -13.48 14.38 4.36
N ARG A 48 -13.99 13.17 4.09
CA ARG A 48 -14.46 12.25 5.13
C ARG A 48 -13.39 11.22 5.44
N PHE A 49 -13.03 11.13 6.72
CA PHE A 49 -12.17 10.05 7.20
C PHE A 49 -12.94 8.73 7.17
N LYS A 50 -12.29 7.70 6.62
CA LYS A 50 -12.80 6.35 6.64
C LYS A 50 -12.40 5.69 7.96
N GLY A 51 -13.37 5.14 8.69
CA GLY A 51 -13.11 4.34 9.89
C GLY A 51 -12.28 3.10 9.57
N VAL A 52 -11.71 2.48 10.60
CA VAL A 52 -10.77 1.34 10.48
C VAL A 52 -11.33 0.18 9.64
N GLY A 53 -12.63 -0.11 9.75
CA GLY A 53 -13.29 -1.18 8.98
C GLY A 53 -13.38 -0.94 7.46
N HIS A 54 -13.13 0.28 6.99
CA HIS A 54 -13.18 0.64 5.57
C HIS A 54 -11.80 0.69 4.91
N PHE A 55 -10.73 0.41 5.66
CA PHE A 55 -9.38 0.34 5.12
C PHE A 55 -9.07 -1.10 4.68
N ASP A 56 -9.36 -1.39 3.42
CA ASP A 56 -9.25 -2.72 2.83
C ASP A 56 -7.96 -2.94 2.02
N THR A 57 -7.21 -1.87 1.76
CA THR A 57 -6.10 -1.88 0.80
C THR A 57 -4.84 -1.24 1.36
N VAL A 58 -3.77 -2.02 1.43
CA VAL A 58 -2.40 -1.58 1.72
C VAL A 58 -1.66 -1.36 0.41
N THR A 59 -0.92 -0.26 0.27
CA THR A 59 -0.21 0.08 -0.97
C THR A 59 1.28 0.26 -0.68
N PHE A 60 2.11 -0.42 -1.45
CA PHE A 60 3.55 -0.29 -1.47
C PHE A 60 3.95 0.46 -2.74
N PRO A 61 4.33 1.76 -2.65
CA PRO A 61 4.56 2.61 -3.82
C PRO A 61 5.74 2.20 -4.70
N LYS A 62 6.64 1.35 -4.20
CA LYS A 62 7.86 0.94 -4.87
C LYS A 62 8.17 -0.53 -4.61
N ASP A 63 8.29 -1.31 -5.68
CA ASP A 63 8.83 -2.67 -5.62
C ASP A 63 10.30 -2.66 -5.15
N GLY A 64 10.61 -3.51 -4.18
CA GLY A 64 11.89 -3.52 -3.46
C GLY A 64 11.92 -2.67 -2.18
N ASP A 65 10.86 -1.90 -1.89
CA ASP A 65 10.73 -1.10 -0.67
C ASP A 65 9.58 -1.59 0.20
N GLY A 66 9.90 -2.48 1.14
CA GLY A 66 8.93 -3.11 2.01
C GLY A 66 8.00 -4.13 1.33
N CYS A 67 8.07 -4.27 0.01
CA CYS A 67 7.48 -5.36 -0.76
C CYS A 67 8.46 -5.84 -1.84
N ARG A 68 8.28 -7.07 -2.32
CA ARG A 68 8.95 -7.58 -3.52
C ARG A 68 8.00 -8.46 -4.31
N TRP A 69 7.69 -8.09 -5.55
CA TRP A 69 7.03 -8.98 -6.50
C TRP A 69 8.01 -10.05 -7.01
N ASP A 70 7.48 -11.25 -7.21
CA ASP A 70 8.22 -12.42 -7.70
C ASP A 70 9.56 -12.62 -6.97
N SER A 71 9.47 -12.62 -5.64
CA SER A 71 10.64 -12.62 -4.75
C SER A 71 11.40 -13.96 -4.72
N ALA A 72 10.84 -15.01 -5.34
CA ALA A 72 11.44 -16.32 -5.48
C ALA A 72 11.29 -16.79 -6.93
N PRO A 73 12.05 -16.23 -7.89
CA PRO A 73 11.83 -16.44 -9.32
C PRO A 73 12.16 -17.87 -9.79
N HIS A 74 12.93 -18.63 -8.99
CA HIS A 74 13.26 -20.03 -9.28
C HIS A 74 12.24 -21.03 -8.69
N ASP A 75 11.29 -20.55 -7.91
CA ASP A 75 10.21 -21.39 -7.38
C ASP A 75 9.16 -21.60 -8.48
N ALA A 76 8.58 -22.80 -8.55
CA ALA A 76 7.48 -23.08 -9.47
C ALA A 76 6.24 -22.20 -9.22
N GLN A 77 6.15 -21.57 -8.04
CA GLN A 77 5.04 -20.73 -7.62
C GLN A 77 5.50 -19.29 -7.45
N THR A 78 4.80 -18.35 -8.08
CA THR A 78 5.06 -16.92 -7.84
C THR A 78 4.74 -16.55 -6.39
N ARG A 79 5.69 -15.88 -5.74
CA ARG A 79 5.56 -15.36 -4.37
C ARG A 79 5.75 -13.85 -4.35
N ALA A 80 5.00 -13.18 -3.49
CA ALA A 80 5.24 -11.80 -3.13
C ALA A 80 5.78 -11.74 -1.69
N ARG A 81 6.88 -11.03 -1.47
CA ARG A 81 7.39 -10.73 -0.14
C ARG A 81 6.76 -9.44 0.36
N LEU A 82 6.24 -9.44 1.58
CA LEU A 82 5.68 -8.27 2.26
C LEU A 82 6.39 -8.09 3.61
N GLN A 83 6.93 -6.91 3.88
CA GLN A 83 7.63 -6.63 5.14
C GLN A 83 6.68 -6.80 6.33
N GLY A 84 7.14 -7.53 7.36
CA GLY A 84 6.37 -7.86 8.55
C GLY A 84 5.44 -9.08 8.42
N VAL A 85 5.22 -9.59 7.19
CA VAL A 85 4.41 -10.79 6.90
C VAL A 85 5.26 -11.94 6.36
N GLY A 86 6.24 -11.65 5.50
CA GLY A 86 7.07 -12.66 4.84
C GLY A 86 6.61 -12.96 3.41
N HIS A 87 6.84 -14.21 2.97
CA HIS A 87 6.53 -14.65 1.62
C HIS A 87 5.11 -15.21 1.52
N VAL A 88 4.32 -14.67 0.59
CA VAL A 88 2.94 -15.09 0.34
C VAL A 88 2.84 -15.65 -1.07
N ARG A 89 2.25 -16.85 -1.21
CA ARG A 89 1.95 -17.44 -2.52
C ARG A 89 0.88 -16.62 -3.24
N VAL A 90 1.12 -16.33 -4.52
CA VAL A 90 0.18 -15.59 -5.37
C VAL A 90 -0.28 -16.46 -6.52
N HIS A 91 -1.58 -16.72 -6.61
CA HIS A 91 -2.16 -17.31 -7.81
C HIS A 91 -2.34 -16.24 -8.88
N ARG A 92 -1.54 -16.34 -9.93
CA ARG A 92 -1.60 -15.43 -11.08
C ARG A 92 -2.73 -15.86 -12.00
N HIS A 93 -3.70 -14.99 -12.19
CA HIS A 93 -4.73 -15.19 -13.21
C HIS A 93 -4.22 -14.89 -14.63
N ARG A 94 -3.09 -14.17 -14.77
CA ARG A 94 -2.43 -13.85 -16.05
C ARG A 94 -0.93 -13.64 -15.89
N SER A 95 -0.20 -13.62 -17.00
CA SER A 95 1.21 -13.22 -17.00
C SER A 95 1.36 -11.71 -16.75
N VAL A 96 2.34 -11.36 -15.93
CA VAL A 96 2.70 -9.96 -15.67
C VAL A 96 3.70 -9.54 -16.74
N ARG A 97 3.37 -8.49 -17.50
CA ARG A 97 4.24 -7.92 -18.53
C ARG A 97 4.92 -6.67 -17.99
N GLY A 98 6.19 -6.50 -18.31
CA GLY A 98 6.97 -5.35 -17.89
C GLY A 98 7.36 -5.37 -16.41
N ARG A 99 7.86 -4.22 -15.93
CA ARG A 99 8.35 -4.06 -14.56
C ARG A 99 7.24 -3.59 -13.64
N VAL A 100 6.97 -4.35 -12.59
CA VAL A 100 6.10 -3.93 -11.49
C VAL A 100 6.75 -2.75 -10.76
N LYS A 101 6.01 -1.65 -10.63
CA LYS A 101 6.45 -0.44 -9.91
C LYS A 101 5.78 -0.35 -8.55
N THR A 102 4.49 -0.65 -8.50
CA THR A 102 3.64 -0.56 -7.31
C THR A 102 2.98 -1.89 -7.03
N VAL A 103 2.91 -2.27 -5.75
CA VAL A 103 2.18 -3.44 -5.29
C VAL A 103 1.08 -3.00 -4.33
N GLY A 104 -0.16 -3.33 -4.64
CA GLY A 104 -1.31 -3.18 -3.76
C GLY A 104 -1.76 -4.54 -3.22
N VAL A 105 -2.07 -4.62 -1.94
CA VAL A 105 -2.71 -5.78 -1.32
C VAL A 105 -4.09 -5.35 -0.86
N LYS A 106 -5.13 -5.91 -1.49
CA LYS A 106 -6.53 -5.58 -1.22
C LYS A 106 -7.27 -6.78 -0.65
N ARG A 107 -8.08 -6.53 0.38
CA ARG A 107 -9.05 -7.50 0.91
C ARG A 107 -10.44 -7.20 0.34
N GLU A 108 -11.11 -8.21 -0.19
CA GLU A 108 -12.54 -8.14 -0.51
C GLU A 108 -13.24 -9.34 0.14
N GLY A 109 -14.10 -9.06 1.12
CA GLY A 109 -14.71 -10.09 1.95
C GLY A 109 -13.66 -10.98 2.64
N ARG A 110 -13.62 -12.25 2.24
CA ARG A 110 -12.66 -13.26 2.74
C ARG A 110 -11.47 -13.49 1.81
N ARG A 111 -11.40 -12.81 0.67
CA ARG A 111 -10.36 -12.99 -0.34
C ARG A 111 -9.34 -11.86 -0.29
N TRP A 112 -8.12 -12.20 -0.67
CA TRP A 112 -7.01 -11.26 -0.80
C TRP A 112 -6.53 -11.24 -2.24
N TYR A 113 -6.27 -10.03 -2.74
CA TYR A 113 -5.80 -9.78 -4.09
C TYR A 113 -4.50 -8.99 -4.06
N VAL A 114 -3.61 -9.36 -4.97
CA VAL A 114 -2.41 -8.57 -5.27
C VAL A 114 -2.68 -7.81 -6.57
N ILE A 115 -2.61 -6.48 -6.47
CA ILE A 115 -2.80 -5.55 -7.58
C ILE A 115 -1.42 -5.02 -7.96
N LEU A 116 -1.06 -5.15 -9.24
CA LEU A 116 0.25 -4.75 -9.76
C LEU A 116 0.07 -3.61 -10.76
N ALA A 117 0.91 -2.59 -10.64
CA ALA A 117 0.96 -1.42 -11.54
C ALA A 117 2.40 -0.95 -11.78
#